data_AF-A0AAV3ZQJ8-F1
#
_entry.id   AF-A0AAV3ZQJ8-F1
#
_cell.length_a   1.000
_cell.length_b   1.000
_cell.length_c   1.000
_cell.angle_alpha   90.00
_cell.angle_beta   90.00
_cell.angle_gamma   90.00
#
_symmetry.space_group_name_H-M   'P 1'
#
loop_
_entity.id
_entity.type
_entity.pdbx_description
1 polymer ?
#
loop_
_entity_poly.entity_id
_entity_poly.type
_entity_poly.pdbx_seq_one_letter_code
_entity_poly.pdbx_strand_id
1 'polypeptide(L)'
;MEVLDETETRAAVASAHDAANWLNSPKTRTYDRSAPFEAKLFHDTYTLKALEKPSGKLGICQGRLCCELEYAIAASTFSNKELFALGAFDGLHGHEKTYYMQNCVLVKCAEAMRKSSCGSFVFNSSTVFTKIAFCGQFQTPYVYPQVILSDSEGHLQIFQPGAWHFTGSAIETSHYFNGTVLNAILLGRDYTRDGASVDKGAGSHPVVSFLVLISGILEIKLLKAD
;
A
#
# COMPACT_ATOMS: atom_id res chain seq x y z
N MET A 1 -31.81 4.88 -14.20
CA MET A 1 -31.32 5.96 -13.31
C MET A 1 -31.66 5.50 -11.91
N GLU A 2 -30.83 4.62 -11.36
CA GLU A 2 -31.00 4.13 -9.98
C GLU A 2 -30.65 5.28 -9.03
N VAL A 3 -31.63 5.65 -8.22
CA VAL A 3 -31.47 6.62 -7.14
C VAL A 3 -30.71 5.90 -6.04
N LEU A 4 -29.48 6.34 -5.76
CA LEU A 4 -28.70 5.84 -4.64
C LEU A 4 -29.49 6.05 -3.34
N ASP A 5 -29.59 5.00 -2.54
CA ASP A 5 -30.35 5.01 -1.29
C ASP A 5 -29.73 6.02 -0.29
N GLU A 6 -30.59 6.78 0.41
CA GLU A 6 -30.18 7.75 1.41
C GLU A 6 -29.41 7.09 2.56
N THR A 7 -29.63 5.80 2.81
CA THR A 7 -28.88 5.03 3.82
C THR A 7 -27.44 4.75 3.38
N GLU A 8 -27.25 4.45 2.09
CA GLU A 8 -25.94 4.19 1.48
C GLU A 8 -25.10 5.47 1.41
N THR A 9 -25.77 6.59 1.10
CA THR A 9 -25.19 7.93 1.13
C THR A 9 -24.75 8.32 2.56
N ARG A 10 -25.58 8.04 3.57
CA ARG A 10 -25.24 8.31 4.98
C ARG A 10 -24.09 7.45 5.49
N ALA A 11 -24.02 6.19 5.09
CA ALA A 11 -22.91 5.30 5.45
C ALA A 11 -21.58 5.75 4.82
N ALA A 12 -21.60 6.17 3.55
CA ALA A 12 -20.43 6.73 2.87
C ALA A 12 -19.94 8.04 3.52
N VAL A 13 -20.87 8.92 3.93
CA VAL A 13 -20.54 10.18 4.61
C VAL A 13 -20.00 9.92 6.02
N ALA A 14 -20.55 8.95 6.77
CA ALA A 14 -20.04 8.56 8.08
C ALA A 14 -18.61 7.99 7.99
N SER A 15 -18.34 7.12 7.02
CA SER A 15 -17.01 6.53 6.84
C SER A 15 -15.96 7.55 6.38
N ALA A 16 -16.33 8.49 5.50
CA ALA A 16 -15.45 9.61 5.14
C ALA A 16 -15.16 10.53 6.33
N HIS A 17 -16.15 10.74 7.21
CA HIS A 17 -15.98 11.50 8.44
C HIS A 17 -15.06 10.79 9.44
N ASP A 18 -15.09 9.46 9.51
CA ASP A 18 -14.20 8.67 10.34
C ASP A 18 -12.74 8.65 9.83
N ALA A 19 -12.54 8.56 8.51
CA ALA A 19 -11.21 8.68 7.91
C ALA A 19 -10.60 10.08 8.10
N ALA A 20 -11.40 11.14 7.98
CA ALA A 20 -10.98 12.51 8.28
C ALA A 20 -10.68 12.71 9.78
N ASN A 21 -11.46 12.08 10.67
CA ASN A 21 -11.24 12.11 12.12
C ASN A 21 -9.96 11.34 12.54
N TRP A 22 -9.53 10.34 11.78
CA TRP A 22 -8.24 9.67 11.97
C TRP A 22 -7.06 10.60 11.67
N LEU A 23 -7.11 11.34 10.56
CA LEU A 23 -6.09 12.33 10.20
C LEU A 23 -6.03 13.52 11.17
N ASN A 24 -7.16 13.84 11.82
CA ASN A 24 -7.30 14.98 12.75
C ASN A 24 -7.21 14.59 14.23
N SER A 25 -6.95 13.33 14.56
CA SER A 25 -6.88 12.88 15.96
C SER A 25 -5.67 13.48 16.70
N PRO A 26 -5.80 13.90 17.98
CA PRO A 26 -4.68 14.40 18.77
C PRO A 26 -3.52 13.39 18.80
N LYS A 27 -2.28 13.90 18.63
CA LYS A 27 -1.01 13.15 18.62
C LYS A 27 -0.65 12.52 19.98
N THR A 28 -1.55 11.74 20.58
CA THR A 28 -1.32 10.96 21.81
C THR A 28 -1.43 9.46 21.59
N ARG A 29 -1.42 8.98 20.34
CA ARG A 29 -1.29 7.54 20.03
C ARG A 29 0.19 7.13 20.16
N THR A 30 0.48 6.17 21.02
CA THR A 30 1.83 5.59 21.15
C THR A 30 2.15 4.74 19.92
N TYR A 31 2.69 5.37 18.87
CA TYR A 31 3.21 4.66 17.71
C TYR A 31 4.37 3.74 18.11
N ASP A 32 4.49 2.61 17.41
CA ASP A 32 5.65 1.75 17.54
C ASP A 32 6.95 2.53 17.21
N ARG A 33 7.98 2.29 18.02
CA ARG A 33 9.29 2.93 17.95
C ARG A 33 10.31 2.12 17.14
N SER A 34 9.87 1.09 16.40
CA SER A 34 10.75 0.32 15.52
C SER A 34 11.59 1.25 14.64
N ALA A 35 12.89 0.95 14.56
CA ALA A 35 13.84 1.81 13.87
C ALA A 35 13.59 1.79 12.36
N PRO A 36 13.52 2.96 11.69
CA PRO A 36 13.36 3.02 10.25
C PRO A 36 14.58 2.46 9.53
N PHE A 37 14.38 1.93 8.33
CA PHE A 37 15.43 1.45 7.44
C PHE A 37 15.04 1.70 5.98
N GLU A 38 16.02 1.63 5.09
CA GLU A 38 15.77 1.76 3.65
C GLU A 38 15.81 0.40 2.96
N ALA A 39 14.94 0.21 1.97
CA ALA A 39 15.03 -0.90 1.03
C ALA A 39 14.47 -0.48 -0.34
N LYS A 40 14.83 -1.23 -1.37
CA LYS A 40 14.39 -0.95 -2.74
C LYS A 40 13.14 -1.75 -3.09
N LEU A 41 12.08 -1.06 -3.47
CA LEU A 41 10.89 -1.64 -4.08
C LEU A 41 10.83 -1.14 -5.52
N PHE A 42 10.95 -2.05 -6.48
CA PHE A 42 10.93 -1.74 -7.92
C PHE A 42 11.78 -0.51 -8.29
N HIS A 43 13.08 -0.59 -7.98
CA HIS A 43 14.11 0.44 -8.23
C HIS A 43 14.06 1.72 -7.36
N ASP A 44 12.96 1.96 -6.66
CA ASP A 44 12.79 3.11 -5.79
C ASP A 44 13.18 2.80 -4.35
N THR A 45 13.78 3.78 -3.67
CA THR A 45 14.25 3.61 -2.29
C THR A 45 13.19 4.13 -1.34
N TYR A 46 12.58 3.21 -0.60
CA TYR A 46 11.51 3.48 0.37
C TYR A 46 12.10 3.60 1.76
N THR A 47 11.48 4.44 2.58
CA THR A 47 11.70 4.46 4.03
C THR A 47 10.68 3.53 4.69
N LEU A 48 11.16 2.52 5.41
CA LEU A 48 10.38 1.41 5.94
C LEU A 48 10.51 1.28 7.45
N LYS A 49 9.50 0.70 8.10
CA LYS A 49 9.51 0.26 9.50
C LYS A 49 8.95 -1.15 9.62
N ALA A 50 9.67 -2.00 10.36
CA ALA A 50 9.27 -3.37 10.59
C ALA A 50 8.09 -3.45 11.57
N LEU A 51 7.19 -4.41 11.33
CA LEU A 51 6.15 -4.82 12.27
C LEU A 51 6.77 -5.82 13.25
N GLU A 52 7.23 -5.33 14.41
CA GLU A 52 7.93 -6.15 15.40
C GLU A 52 7.00 -6.84 16.40
N LYS A 53 5.70 -6.52 16.35
CA LYS A 53 4.66 -7.01 17.28
C LYS A 53 3.49 -7.62 16.52
N PRO A 54 2.66 -8.48 17.15
CA PRO A 54 1.48 -9.05 16.51
C PRO A 54 0.35 -8.02 16.29
N SER A 55 0.38 -6.87 16.96
CA SER A 55 -0.55 -5.78 16.70
C SER A 55 0.08 -4.46 17.10
N GLY A 56 -0.41 -3.36 16.52
CA GLY A 56 0.08 -2.03 16.86
C GLY A 56 -0.35 -0.96 15.89
N LYS A 57 0.16 0.25 16.14
CA LYS A 57 0.05 1.40 15.23
C LYS A 57 1.44 1.87 14.84
N LEU A 58 1.71 2.02 13.55
CA LEU A 58 2.97 2.50 12.99
C LEU A 58 2.72 3.75 12.16
N GLY A 59 3.72 4.63 12.17
CA GLY A 59 3.79 5.80 11.31
C GLY A 59 5.19 5.92 10.72
N ILE A 60 5.27 6.20 9.42
CA ILE A 60 6.52 6.46 8.71
C ILE A 60 6.32 7.56 7.68
N CYS A 61 7.34 8.37 7.45
CA CYS A 61 7.29 9.44 6.47
C CYS A 61 8.49 9.37 5.54
N GLN A 62 8.30 9.77 4.29
CA GLN A 62 9.36 10.06 3.34
C GLN A 62 8.96 11.32 2.56
N GLY A 63 9.85 12.31 2.54
CA GLY A 63 9.54 13.61 1.95
C GLY A 63 8.31 14.24 2.62
N ARG A 64 7.27 14.50 1.82
CA ARG A 64 6.00 15.11 2.24
C ARG A 64 4.92 14.08 2.55
N LEU A 65 5.12 12.82 2.19
CA LEU A 65 4.17 11.74 2.48
C LEU A 65 4.44 11.14 3.85
N CYS A 66 3.41 11.05 4.68
CA CYS A 66 3.40 10.20 5.88
C CYS A 66 2.32 9.14 5.70
N CYS A 67 2.66 7.92 6.09
CA CYS A 67 1.84 6.74 6.01
C CYS A 67 1.61 6.19 7.41
N GLU A 68 0.38 5.80 7.70
CA GLU A 68 0.01 5.22 8.98
C GLU A 68 -0.64 3.85 8.78
N LEU A 69 -0.38 2.97 9.72
CA LEU A 69 -0.94 1.62 9.75
C LEU A 69 -1.37 1.30 11.17
N GLU A 70 -2.61 0.87 11.34
CA GLU A 70 -3.05 0.09 12.48
C GLU A 70 -3.33 -1.33 12.02
N TYR A 71 -2.79 -2.32 12.74
CA TYR A 71 -2.87 -3.71 12.31
C TYR A 71 -3.03 -4.67 13.48
N ALA A 72 -3.58 -5.84 13.17
CA ALA A 72 -3.59 -7.01 14.05
C ALA A 72 -3.33 -8.28 13.23
N ILE A 73 -2.48 -9.14 13.77
CA ILE A 73 -2.10 -10.45 13.23
C ILE A 73 -2.64 -11.52 14.18
N ALA A 74 -3.19 -12.60 13.64
CA ALA A 74 -3.62 -13.74 14.42
C ALA A 74 -2.42 -14.35 15.17
N ALA A 75 -2.52 -14.45 16.49
CA ALA A 75 -1.41 -14.88 17.36
C ALA A 75 -0.82 -16.24 16.96
N SER A 76 -1.64 -17.15 16.41
CA SER A 76 -1.22 -18.47 15.93
C SER A 76 -0.28 -18.42 14.71
N THR A 77 -0.28 -17.30 13.97
CA THR A 77 0.51 -17.14 12.73
C THR A 77 1.63 -16.10 12.86
N PHE A 78 1.63 -15.32 13.96
CA PHE A 78 2.73 -14.41 14.25
C PHE A 78 3.98 -15.23 14.59
N SER A 79 5.01 -15.11 13.75
CA SER A 79 6.26 -15.85 13.91
C SER A 79 7.45 -15.04 13.41
N ASN A 80 8.66 -15.45 13.79
CA ASN A 80 9.92 -14.88 13.28
C ASN A 80 10.33 -15.41 11.90
N LYS A 81 9.46 -16.16 11.20
CA LYS A 81 9.72 -16.72 9.86
C LYS A 81 9.31 -15.80 8.72
N GLU A 82 8.45 -14.82 8.98
CA GLU A 82 8.07 -13.79 8.02
C GLU A 82 8.29 -12.41 8.65
N LEU A 83 8.74 -11.47 7.83
CA LEU A 83 8.88 -10.07 8.22
C LEU A 83 7.95 -9.24 7.35
N PHE A 84 7.19 -8.36 7.99
CA PHE A 84 6.38 -7.36 7.33
C PHE A 84 6.90 -5.96 7.67
N ALA A 85 6.74 -5.03 6.73
CA ALA A 85 7.13 -3.64 6.91
C ALA A 85 6.09 -2.67 6.34
N LEU A 86 5.86 -1.59 7.08
CA LEU A 86 5.19 -0.38 6.59
C LEU A 86 6.22 0.51 5.90
N GLY A 87 5.90 1.06 4.73
CA GLY A 87 6.78 1.97 4.01
C GLY A 87 6.07 3.19 3.44
N ALA A 88 6.85 4.25 3.23
CA ALA A 88 6.47 5.43 2.47
C ALA A 88 7.48 5.65 1.33
N PHE A 89 7.00 6.24 0.23
CA PHE A 89 7.82 6.78 -0.85
C PHE A 89 7.19 8.07 -1.37
N ASP A 90 8.01 9.08 -1.65
CA ASP A 90 7.60 10.36 -2.22
C ASP A 90 8.68 10.81 -3.20
N GLY A 91 8.49 10.55 -4.49
CA GLY A 91 9.51 10.88 -5.49
C GLY A 91 9.24 10.35 -6.89
N LEU A 92 10.19 10.59 -7.79
CA LEU A 92 10.15 10.12 -9.17
C LEU A 92 10.52 8.62 -9.27
N HIS A 93 9.68 7.86 -9.97
CA HIS A 93 9.78 6.43 -10.18
C HIS A 93 10.89 6.03 -11.15
N GLY A 94 11.56 4.93 -10.85
CA GLY A 94 12.35 4.16 -11.81
C GLY A 94 13.69 4.80 -12.14
N HIS A 95 14.38 4.23 -13.14
CA HIS A 95 15.69 4.71 -13.58
C HIS A 95 15.60 6.04 -14.34
N GLU A 96 14.56 6.20 -15.16
CA GLU A 96 14.35 7.38 -16.01
C GLU A 96 13.73 8.56 -15.27
N LYS A 97 13.22 8.36 -14.04
CA LYS A 97 12.68 9.41 -13.17
C LYS A 97 11.59 10.26 -13.85
N THR A 98 10.66 9.59 -14.51
CA THR A 98 9.61 10.21 -15.33
C THR A 98 8.28 10.38 -14.59
N TYR A 99 7.94 9.46 -13.69
CA TYR A 99 6.61 9.42 -13.05
C TYR A 99 6.69 9.72 -11.56
N TYR A 100 6.05 10.78 -11.05
CA TYR A 100 6.08 11.13 -9.64
C TYR A 100 5.04 10.38 -8.80
N MET A 101 5.49 9.52 -7.91
CA MET A 101 4.62 8.69 -7.06
C MET A 101 4.72 9.09 -5.59
N GLN A 102 3.58 8.99 -4.92
CA GLN A 102 3.48 8.96 -3.47
C GLN A 102 2.89 7.62 -3.11
N ASN A 103 3.63 6.73 -2.44
CA ASN A 103 3.15 5.40 -2.12
C ASN A 103 3.24 5.15 -0.62
N CYS A 104 2.12 4.70 -0.04
CA CYS A 104 2.16 3.97 1.21
C CYS A 104 2.13 2.48 0.89
N VAL A 105 2.98 1.68 1.54
CA VAL A 105 3.02 0.22 1.34
C VAL A 105 3.03 -0.55 2.67
N LEU A 106 2.36 -1.69 2.71
CA LEU A 106 2.58 -2.78 3.66
C LEU A 106 3.08 -3.97 2.84
N VAL A 107 4.29 -4.45 3.09
CA VAL A 107 4.91 -5.51 2.28
C VAL A 107 5.43 -6.64 3.14
N LYS A 108 5.26 -7.88 2.67
CA LYS A 108 6.08 -9.00 3.11
C LYS A 108 7.50 -8.87 2.53
N CYS A 109 8.50 -9.06 3.37
CA CYS A 109 9.90 -9.14 2.96
C CYS A 109 10.25 -10.58 2.56
N ALA A 110 11.14 -10.75 1.57
CA ALA A 110 11.51 -12.09 1.11
C ALA A 110 12.24 -12.93 2.19
N GLU A 111 12.96 -12.29 3.11
CA GLU A 111 13.71 -12.95 4.16
C GLU A 111 13.48 -12.28 5.52
N ALA A 112 13.09 -13.07 6.51
CA ALA A 112 12.72 -12.55 7.83
C ALA A 112 13.87 -11.84 8.55
N MET A 113 15.12 -12.28 8.33
CA MET A 113 16.30 -11.75 9.02
C MET A 113 17.02 -10.66 8.23
N ARG A 114 16.59 -10.32 7.00
CA ARG A 114 17.28 -9.35 6.15
C ARG A 114 16.33 -8.25 5.67
N LYS A 115 16.27 -7.15 6.43
CA LYS A 115 15.45 -5.96 6.14
C LYS A 115 15.60 -5.43 4.70
N SER A 116 16.79 -5.53 4.10
CA SER A 116 17.01 -5.10 2.70
C SER A 116 16.27 -5.95 1.66
N SER A 117 15.73 -7.11 2.03
CA SER A 117 14.91 -7.95 1.14
C SER A 117 13.44 -7.50 1.07
N CYS A 118 13.04 -6.48 1.84
CA CYS A 118 11.72 -5.89 1.70
C CYS A 118 11.65 -5.18 0.34
N GLY A 119 10.77 -5.65 -0.54
CA GLY A 119 10.68 -5.22 -1.94
C GLY A 119 11.29 -6.17 -2.97
N SER A 120 11.94 -7.25 -2.52
CA SER A 120 12.26 -8.41 -3.37
C SER A 120 10.99 -9.21 -3.69
N PHE A 121 11.03 -9.99 -4.77
CA PHE A 121 9.91 -10.83 -5.17
C PHE A 121 9.53 -11.84 -4.07
N VAL A 122 8.22 -11.92 -3.79
CA VAL A 122 7.61 -12.85 -2.85
C VAL A 122 6.33 -13.39 -3.47
N PHE A 123 6.03 -14.66 -3.22
CA PHE A 123 4.89 -15.34 -3.87
C PHE A 123 3.87 -15.88 -2.89
N ASN A 124 4.26 -16.12 -1.63
CA ASN A 124 3.43 -16.76 -0.61
C ASN A 124 3.39 -15.91 0.67
N SER A 125 2.42 -16.17 1.54
CA SER A 125 2.43 -15.68 2.92
C SER A 125 1.74 -16.68 3.85
N SER A 126 2.21 -16.78 5.09
CA SER A 126 1.56 -17.57 6.15
C SER A 126 1.00 -16.70 7.29
N THR A 127 1.38 -15.42 7.34
CA THR A 127 0.93 -14.47 8.36
C THR A 127 -0.49 -14.02 8.08
N VAL A 128 -1.40 -14.35 8.98
CA VAL A 128 -2.82 -13.98 8.87
C VAL A 128 -3.06 -12.65 9.56
N PHE A 129 -3.45 -11.64 8.78
CA PHE A 129 -3.95 -10.37 9.30
C PHE A 129 -5.45 -10.47 9.58
N THR A 130 -5.87 -9.97 10.74
CA THR A 130 -7.28 -9.85 11.13
C THR A 130 -7.77 -8.41 11.12
N LYS A 131 -6.86 -7.44 11.08
CA LYS A 131 -7.16 -6.02 10.90
C LYS A 131 -6.04 -5.34 10.13
N ILE A 132 -6.43 -4.53 9.14
CA ILE A 132 -5.58 -3.54 8.49
C ILE A 132 -6.41 -2.26 8.34
N ALA A 133 -5.96 -1.18 8.97
CA ALA A 133 -6.41 0.18 8.71
C ALA A 133 -5.18 1.00 8.31
N PHE A 134 -5.19 1.52 7.10
CA PHE A 134 -4.00 1.96 6.39
C PHE A 134 -4.30 3.25 5.65
N CYS A 135 -3.54 4.31 5.90
CA CYS A 135 -3.79 5.61 5.26
C CYS A 135 -2.51 6.37 4.94
N GLY A 136 -2.66 7.42 4.12
CA GLY A 136 -1.57 8.35 3.83
C GLY A 136 -2.05 9.78 3.60
N GLN A 137 -1.19 10.75 3.90
CA GLN A 137 -1.41 12.17 3.59
C GLN A 137 -0.94 12.50 2.16
N PHE A 138 -1.67 11.98 1.17
CA PHE A 138 -1.35 12.22 -0.24
C PHE A 138 -1.56 13.69 -0.62
N GLN A 139 -0.68 14.21 -1.47
CA GLN A 139 -0.78 15.55 -2.04
C GLN A 139 -1.46 15.56 -3.41
N THR A 140 -2.12 14.46 -3.75
CA THR A 140 -2.83 14.22 -5.00
C THR A 140 -4.17 13.55 -4.67
N PRO A 141 -5.25 13.87 -5.40
CA PRO A 141 -6.50 13.14 -5.28
C PRO A 141 -6.48 11.79 -6.02
N TYR A 142 -5.46 11.52 -6.84
CA TYR A 142 -5.35 10.31 -7.65
C TYR A 142 -4.64 9.20 -6.88
N VAL A 143 -5.39 8.52 -6.02
CA VAL A 143 -4.89 7.44 -5.18
C VAL A 143 -5.62 6.14 -5.52
N TYR A 144 -4.85 5.09 -5.75
CA TYR A 144 -5.34 3.79 -6.20
C TYR A 144 -5.00 2.72 -5.16
N PRO A 145 -6.01 2.04 -4.57
CA PRO A 145 -5.79 0.98 -3.61
C PRO A 145 -5.44 -0.34 -4.32
N GLN A 146 -4.48 -1.08 -3.77
CA GLN A 146 -4.18 -2.45 -4.16
C GLN A 146 -3.95 -3.29 -2.91
N VAL A 147 -4.58 -4.46 -2.81
CA VAL A 147 -4.23 -5.43 -1.78
C VAL A 147 -4.21 -6.83 -2.37
N ILE A 148 -3.09 -7.51 -2.21
CA ILE A 148 -2.83 -8.83 -2.74
C ILE A 148 -2.67 -9.80 -1.57
N LEU A 149 -3.46 -10.86 -1.60
CA LEU A 149 -3.39 -11.98 -0.68
C LEU A 149 -2.62 -13.12 -1.34
N SER A 150 -1.94 -13.93 -0.53
CA SER A 150 -1.36 -15.18 -0.98
C SER A 150 -1.28 -16.18 0.15
N ASP A 151 -1.66 -17.42 -0.09
CA ASP A 151 -1.52 -18.50 0.89
C ASP A 151 -0.07 -19.04 0.94
N SER A 152 0.17 -20.08 1.75
CA SER A 152 1.48 -20.71 1.88
C SER A 152 1.94 -21.43 0.60
N GLU A 153 1.00 -21.81 -0.27
CA GLU A 153 1.25 -22.50 -1.55
C GLU A 153 1.52 -21.51 -2.69
N GLY A 154 1.29 -20.21 -2.46
CA GLY A 154 1.53 -19.15 -3.43
C GLY A 154 0.34 -18.83 -4.32
N HIS A 155 -0.87 -19.24 -3.94
CA HIS A 155 -2.08 -18.87 -4.68
C HIS A 155 -2.44 -17.42 -4.43
N LEU A 156 -2.24 -16.60 -5.45
CA LEU A 156 -2.56 -15.18 -5.42
C LEU A 156 -4.05 -14.95 -5.51
N GLN A 157 -4.55 -14.09 -4.63
CA GLN A 157 -5.93 -13.64 -4.65
C GLN A 157 -5.96 -12.11 -4.54
N ILE A 158 -6.79 -11.50 -5.37
CA ILE A 158 -7.13 -10.09 -5.20
C ILE A 158 -8.11 -10.00 -4.03
N PHE A 159 -7.99 -8.93 -3.26
CA PHE A 159 -8.91 -8.66 -2.16
C PHE A 159 -10.38 -8.70 -2.60
N GLN A 160 -11.19 -9.45 -1.86
CA GLN A 160 -12.59 -9.69 -2.21
C GLN A 160 -13.47 -8.44 -1.97
N PRO A 161 -14.50 -8.20 -2.80
CA PRO A 161 -15.51 -7.18 -2.53
C PRO A 161 -16.14 -7.34 -1.13
N GLY A 162 -16.39 -6.23 -0.44
CA GLY A 162 -17.02 -6.23 0.89
C GLY A 162 -16.08 -6.56 2.06
N ALA A 163 -14.86 -7.06 1.81
CA ALA A 163 -13.88 -7.33 2.86
C ALA A 163 -13.17 -6.06 3.38
N TRP A 164 -13.39 -4.91 2.73
CA TRP A 164 -12.70 -3.65 3.00
C TRP A 164 -13.48 -2.45 2.45
N HIS A 165 -13.09 -1.27 2.91
CA HIS A 165 -13.60 0.02 2.46
C HIS A 165 -12.44 0.94 2.06
N PHE A 166 -12.68 1.81 1.07
CA PHE A 166 -11.73 2.80 0.58
C PHE A 166 -12.33 4.19 0.60
N THR A 167 -11.65 5.14 1.25
CA THR A 167 -12.11 6.53 1.39
C THR A 167 -11.19 7.52 0.68
N GLY A 168 -10.64 7.13 -0.49
CA GLY A 168 -9.74 7.97 -1.27
C GLY A 168 -8.28 7.95 -0.78
N SER A 169 -8.03 8.07 0.52
CA SER A 169 -6.65 8.04 1.07
C SER A 169 -6.43 7.01 2.17
N ALA A 170 -7.44 6.18 2.44
CA ALA A 170 -7.37 5.15 3.46
C ALA A 170 -8.09 3.87 3.00
N ILE A 171 -7.57 2.73 3.44
CA ILE A 171 -8.19 1.42 3.37
C ILE A 171 -8.45 0.96 4.80
N GLU A 172 -9.63 0.43 5.07
CA GLU A 172 -9.93 -0.29 6.30
C GLU A 172 -10.58 -1.63 5.98
N THR A 173 -10.07 -2.69 6.58
CA THR A 173 -10.65 -4.03 6.48
C THR A 173 -11.91 -4.15 7.33
N SER A 174 -12.90 -4.88 6.85
CA SER A 174 -14.07 -5.27 7.64
C SER A 174 -13.67 -6.05 8.90
N HIS A 175 -14.55 -6.10 9.89
CA HIS A 175 -14.29 -6.80 11.16
C HIS A 175 -14.23 -8.33 11.04
N TYR A 176 -14.72 -8.90 9.93
CA TYR A 176 -14.60 -10.33 9.62
C TYR A 176 -13.37 -10.65 8.76
N PHE A 177 -12.55 -9.65 8.44
CA PHE A 177 -11.38 -9.87 7.61
C PHE A 177 -10.41 -10.86 8.27
N ASN A 178 -9.97 -11.82 7.48
CA ASN A 178 -8.97 -12.80 7.84
C ASN A 178 -8.25 -13.20 6.55
N GLY A 179 -7.00 -12.78 6.38
CA GLY A 179 -6.28 -13.01 5.13
C GLY A 179 -4.77 -13.02 5.29
N THR A 180 -4.12 -13.87 4.49
CA THR A 180 -2.67 -13.91 4.36
C THR A 180 -2.21 -12.87 3.36
N VAL A 181 -1.77 -11.72 3.87
CA VAL A 181 -1.43 -10.56 3.04
C VAL A 181 -0.04 -10.73 2.46
N LEU A 182 0.09 -10.55 1.15
CA LEU A 182 1.40 -10.47 0.48
C LEU A 182 1.88 -9.02 0.41
N ASN A 183 1.00 -8.12 -0.03
CA ASN A 183 1.21 -6.68 0.05
C ASN A 183 -0.12 -5.91 0.05
N ALA A 184 -0.09 -4.69 0.59
CA ALA A 184 -1.14 -3.68 0.48
C ALA A 184 -0.50 -2.34 0.09
N ILE A 185 -1.10 -1.59 -0.82
CA ILE A 185 -0.55 -0.37 -1.39
C ILE A 185 -1.66 0.67 -1.56
N LEU A 186 -1.35 1.90 -1.19
CA LEU A 186 -2.07 3.09 -1.62
C LEU A 186 -1.12 3.85 -2.57
N LEU A 187 -1.40 3.75 -3.86
CA LEU A 187 -0.55 4.30 -4.92
C LEU A 187 -1.10 5.66 -5.34
N GLY A 188 -0.40 6.72 -4.98
CA GLY A 188 -0.70 8.10 -5.35
C GLY A 188 0.09 8.53 -6.58
N ARG A 189 -0.60 8.98 -7.63
CA ARG A 189 0.03 9.59 -8.81
C ARG A 189 -0.11 11.09 -8.76
N ASP A 190 1.00 11.81 -8.80
CA ASP A 190 0.97 13.25 -8.99
C ASP A 190 1.48 13.62 -10.38
N TYR A 191 0.54 13.66 -11.33
CA TYR A 191 0.82 13.98 -12.72
C TYR A 191 1.39 15.38 -12.92
N THR A 192 1.18 16.31 -11.98
CA THR A 192 1.72 17.67 -12.08
C THR A 192 3.21 17.74 -11.76
N ARG A 193 3.73 16.71 -11.07
CA ARG A 193 5.13 16.58 -10.67
C ARG A 193 5.90 15.53 -11.48
N ASP A 194 5.28 14.94 -12.50
CA ASP A 194 5.99 14.07 -13.44
C ASP A 194 7.19 14.84 -14.01
N GLY A 195 8.31 14.13 -14.17
CA GLY A 195 9.52 14.73 -14.72
C GLY A 195 9.20 15.30 -16.10
N ALA A 196 9.62 16.52 -16.39
CA ALA A 196 9.59 17.03 -17.74
C ALA A 196 10.34 16.02 -18.61
N SER A 197 9.63 15.35 -19.53
CA SER A 197 10.27 14.71 -20.66
C SER A 197 11.21 15.75 -21.24
N VAL A 198 12.51 15.45 -21.22
CA VAL A 198 13.57 16.26 -21.83
C VAL A 198 13.03 16.89 -23.12
N ASP A 199 13.08 18.23 -23.19
CA ASP A 199 12.64 19.06 -24.31
C ASP A 199 12.54 18.32 -25.64
N LYS A 200 11.33 18.14 -26.18
CA LYS A 200 11.09 18.22 -27.64
C LYS A 200 9.72 18.83 -27.89
N GLY A 201 9.74 19.96 -28.60
CA GLY A 201 8.56 20.67 -29.02
C GLY A 201 7.63 19.85 -29.92
N ALA A 202 6.45 20.45 -30.13
CA ALA A 202 5.39 20.04 -31.04
C ALA A 202 4.60 18.77 -30.65
N GLY A 203 3.48 19.02 -29.95
CA GLY A 203 2.18 18.39 -30.17
C GLY A 203 2.10 16.87 -30.37
N SER A 204 1.71 16.14 -29.34
CA SER A 204 0.84 14.96 -29.49
C SER A 204 0.17 14.58 -28.15
N HIS A 205 -1.07 14.12 -28.25
CA HIS A 205 -2.09 14.02 -27.19
C HIS A 205 -1.84 12.96 -26.08
N PRO A 206 -2.44 13.14 -24.89
CA PRO A 206 -2.11 12.37 -23.67
C PRO A 206 -2.94 11.08 -23.52
N VAL A 207 -2.96 10.21 -24.54
CA VAL A 207 -3.81 8.99 -24.51
C VAL A 207 -3.02 7.67 -24.52
N VAL A 208 -1.69 7.71 -24.61
CA VAL A 208 -0.87 6.51 -24.87
C VAL A 208 -0.16 5.95 -23.62
N SER A 209 -0.38 6.50 -22.43
CA SER A 209 0.38 6.07 -21.22
C SER A 209 -0.38 5.20 -20.22
N PHE A 210 -1.65 4.84 -20.48
CA PHE A 210 -2.42 3.96 -19.59
C PHE A 210 -2.05 2.47 -19.71
N LEU A 211 -1.37 2.06 -20.78
CA LEU A 211 -1.05 0.65 -21.06
C LEU A 211 0.19 0.11 -20.34
N VAL A 212 1.07 0.96 -19.81
CA VAL A 212 2.35 0.52 -19.20
C VAL A 212 2.19 0.08 -17.74
N LEU A 213 1.15 0.53 -17.04
CA LEU A 213 0.94 0.17 -15.62
C LEU A 213 0.43 -1.26 -15.42
N ILE A 214 -0.13 -1.88 -16.46
CA ILE A 214 -0.52 -3.30 -16.38
C ILE A 214 0.74 -4.18 -16.51
N SER A 215 1.74 -3.79 -17.30
CA SER A 215 2.93 -4.62 -17.53
C SER A 215 3.85 -4.77 -16.32
N GLY A 216 3.93 -3.80 -15.40
CA GLY A 216 4.76 -3.91 -14.19
C GLY A 216 4.13 -4.73 -13.05
N ILE A 217 2.79 -4.82 -13.01
CA ILE A 217 2.06 -5.65 -12.04
C ILE A 217 1.75 -7.05 -12.63
N LEU A 218 1.75 -7.17 -13.97
CA LEU A 218 1.51 -8.40 -14.72
C LEU A 218 2.79 -9.16 -15.13
N GLU A 219 3.97 -8.83 -14.59
CA GLU A 219 5.14 -9.73 -14.69
C GLU A 219 5.10 -10.88 -13.65
N ILE A 220 4.01 -11.01 -12.89
CA ILE A 220 3.76 -12.17 -12.00
C ILE A 220 3.14 -13.36 -12.76
N LYS A 221 2.88 -13.24 -14.08
CA LYS A 221 2.51 -14.38 -14.93
C LYS A 221 3.32 -14.40 -16.21
N LEU A 222 4.56 -14.90 -16.16
CA LEU A 222 5.21 -15.55 -17.30
C LEU A 222 6.40 -16.47 -16.93
N LEU A 223 6.48 -16.92 -15.67
CA LEU A 223 7.34 -18.05 -15.30
C LEU A 223 6.49 -19.10 -14.59
N LYS A 224 5.81 -19.94 -15.38
CA LYS A 224 5.41 -21.28 -14.95
C LYS A 224 5.66 -22.26 -16.09
N ALA A 225 6.15 -23.44 -15.70
CA ALA A 225 6.45 -24.64 -16.48
C ALA A 225 7.82 -24.63 -17.18
N ASP A 226 8.83 -25.22 -16.53
CA ASP A 226 9.07 -26.67 -16.61
C ASP A 226 9.41 -27.24 -15.22
#